data_AF-S3BKT0-F1
#
_entry.id   AF-S3BKT0-F1
#
_cell.length_a   1.000
_cell.length_b   1.000
_cell.length_c   1.000
_cell.angle_alpha   90.00
_cell.angle_beta   90.00
_cell.angle_gamma   90.00
#
_symmetry.space_group_name_H-M   'P 1'
#
loop_
_entity.id
_entity.type
_entity.pdbx_description
1 polymer ?
#
loop_
_entity_poly.entity_id
_entity_poly.type
_entity_poly.pdbx_seq_one_letter_code
_entity_poly.pdbx_strand_id
1 'polypeptide(L)'
;MRPVTRAELLWTVVLGIVLVGSAFCLVDLHFQMRQLFVAHEHEMDVHRRLLDDQAELEMKVRRASLPGSISAGAAMLDLSGATGADTVTLVEAPDGRIDFLPEVRRELDALTTNGDAQKSKVDPKNAQPSVRGAGAGGRS
;
A
#
# COMPACT_ATOMS: atom_id res chain seq x y z
N MET A 1 45.94 2.05 -66.77
CA MET A 1 45.84 1.61 -65.37
C MET A 1 47.08 2.14 -64.64
N ARG A 2 46.91 2.91 -63.55
CA ARG A 2 48.06 3.44 -62.79
C ARG A 2 48.73 2.31 -62.01
N PRO A 3 50.07 2.25 -61.92
CA PRO A 3 50.75 1.19 -61.17
C PRO A 3 50.47 1.35 -59.68
N VAL A 4 49.99 0.29 -59.05
CA VAL A 4 49.72 0.25 -57.61
C VAL A 4 51.06 0.32 -56.88
N THR A 5 51.18 1.25 -55.94
CA THR A 5 52.43 1.43 -55.18
C THR A 5 52.53 0.38 -54.07
N ARG A 6 53.76 -0.01 -53.69
CA ARG A 6 53.99 -0.94 -52.57
C ARG A 6 53.35 -0.44 -51.26
N ALA A 7 53.27 0.88 -51.10
CA ALA A 7 52.63 1.52 -49.95
C ALA A 7 51.12 1.26 -49.92
N GLU A 8 50.41 1.35 -51.05
CA GLU A 8 48.99 1.02 -51.13
C GLU A 8 48.72 -0.43 -50.76
N LEU A 9 49.56 -1.37 -51.24
CA LEU A 9 49.46 -2.79 -50.87
C LEU A 9 49.64 -3.03 -49.37
N LEU A 10 50.56 -2.31 -48.71
CA LEU A 10 50.72 -2.40 -47.26
C LEU A 10 49.49 -1.85 -46.53
N TRP A 11 48.93 -0.74 -47.01
CA TRP A 11 47.75 -0.13 -46.42
C TRP A 11 46.49 -0.96 -46.58
N THR A 12 46.30 -1.62 -47.71
CA THR A 12 45.18 -2.55 -47.88
C THR A 12 45.29 -3.76 -46.98
N VAL A 13 46.50 -4.30 -46.78
CA VAL A 13 46.72 -5.42 -45.84
C VAL A 13 46.42 -4.99 -44.40
N VAL A 14 46.89 -3.82 -43.96
CA VAL A 14 46.59 -3.29 -42.62
C VAL A 14 45.10 -3.08 -42.45
N LEU A 15 44.43 -2.47 -43.43
CA LEU A 15 42.99 -2.26 -43.39
C LEU A 15 42.23 -3.59 -43.32
N GLY A 16 42.68 -4.61 -44.06
CA GLY A 16 42.14 -5.96 -44.01
C GLY A 16 42.27 -6.58 -42.63
N ILE A 17 43.42 -6.45 -41.96
CA ILE A 17 43.63 -6.96 -40.61
C ILE A 17 42.71 -6.24 -39.61
N VAL A 18 42.59 -4.92 -39.70
CA VAL A 18 41.69 -4.13 -38.84
C VAL A 18 40.23 -4.55 -39.04
N LEU A 19 39.82 -4.76 -40.30
CA LEU A 19 38.46 -5.19 -40.63
C LEU A 19 38.16 -6.59 -40.07
N VAL A 20 39.10 -7.52 -40.19
CA VAL A 20 38.93 -8.87 -39.63
C VAL A 20 38.89 -8.80 -38.10
N GLY A 21 39.80 -8.04 -37.47
CA GLY A 21 39.82 -7.86 -36.03
C GLY A 21 38.53 -7.24 -35.48
N SER A 22 37.97 -6.24 -36.17
CA SER A 22 36.70 -5.63 -35.77
C SER A 22 35.52 -6.59 -35.92
N ALA A 23 35.52 -7.43 -36.95
CA ALA A 23 34.51 -8.47 -37.13
C ALA A 23 34.53 -9.49 -35.98
N PHE A 24 35.71 -9.96 -35.57
CA PHE A 24 35.84 -10.85 -34.40
C PHE A 24 35.38 -10.18 -33.10
N CYS A 25 35.77 -8.93 -32.89
CA CYS A 25 35.31 -8.15 -31.73
C CYS A 25 33.78 -8.02 -31.69
N LEU A 26 33.13 -7.78 -32.83
CA LEU A 26 31.67 -7.71 -32.92
C LEU A 26 31.00 -9.03 -32.54
N VAL A 27 31.54 -10.16 -33.02
CA VAL A 27 31.00 -11.49 -32.71
C VAL A 27 31.15 -11.79 -31.23
N ASP A 28 32.30 -11.48 -30.64
CA ASP A 28 32.54 -11.69 -29.21
C ASP A 28 31.61 -10.83 -28.36
N LEU A 29 31.48 -9.54 -28.70
CA LEU A 29 30.53 -8.64 -28.03
C LEU A 29 29.09 -9.14 -28.15
N HIS A 30 28.68 -9.64 -29.32
CA HIS A 30 27.34 -10.20 -29.51
C HIS A 30 27.10 -11.46 -28.69
N PHE A 31 28.13 -12.31 -28.56
CA PHE A 31 28.07 -13.49 -27.69
C PHE A 31 27.97 -13.11 -26.22
N GLN A 32 28.80 -12.17 -25.76
CA GLN A 32 28.76 -11.65 -24.41
C GLN A 32 27.40 -11.02 -24.09
N MET A 33 26.85 -10.20 -24.99
CA MET A 33 25.53 -9.58 -24.82
C MET A 33 24.42 -10.62 -24.64
N ARG A 34 24.44 -11.72 -25.39
CA ARG A 34 23.46 -12.80 -25.22
C ARG A 34 23.56 -13.48 -23.86
N GLN A 35 24.78 -13.73 -23.39
CA GLN A 35 24.99 -14.34 -22.07
C GLN A 35 24.61 -13.39 -20.94
N LEU A 36 24.98 -12.11 -21.06
CA LEU A 36 24.68 -11.07 -20.09
C LEU A 36 23.17 -10.83 -19.99
N PHE A 37 22.44 -10.88 -21.10
CA PHE A 37 20.98 -10.72 -21.10
C PHE A 37 20.29 -11.84 -20.33
N VAL A 38 20.71 -13.09 -20.50
CA VAL A 38 20.13 -14.24 -19.78
C VAL A 38 20.44 -14.16 -18.29
N ALA A 39 21.67 -13.80 -17.92
CA ALA A 39 22.04 -13.61 -16.53
C ALA A 39 21.24 -12.46 -15.89
N HIS A 40 21.12 -11.34 -16.59
CA HIS A 40 20.37 -10.18 -16.14
C HIS A 40 18.86 -10.46 -16.03
N GLU A 41 18.27 -11.21 -16.96
CA GLU A 41 16.87 -11.61 -16.89
C GLU A 41 16.61 -12.49 -15.65
N HIS A 42 17.53 -13.42 -15.35
CA HIS A 42 17.45 -14.22 -14.14
C HIS A 42 17.56 -13.37 -12.87
N GLU A 43 18.49 -12.40 -12.83
CA GLU A 43 18.64 -11.48 -11.71
C GLU A 43 17.41 -10.57 -11.54
N MET A 44 16.82 -10.08 -12.64
CA MET A 44 15.59 -9.28 -12.62
C MET A 44 14.39 -10.08 -12.09
N ASP A 45 14.25 -11.33 -12.51
CA ASP A 45 13.19 -12.22 -12.03
C ASP A 45 13.32 -12.49 -10.53
N VAL A 46 14.55 -12.72 -10.04
CA VAL A 46 14.84 -12.87 -8.61
C VAL A 46 14.54 -11.56 -7.87
N HIS A 47 14.95 -10.42 -8.41
CA HIS A 47 14.68 -9.12 -7.81
C HIS A 47 13.17 -8.86 -7.64
N ARG A 48 12.38 -9.19 -8.66
CA ARG A 48 10.92 -9.05 -8.60
C ARG A 48 10.30 -9.93 -7.49
N ARG A 49 10.74 -11.19 -7.38
CA ARG A 49 10.29 -12.09 -6.32
C ARG A 49 10.65 -11.57 -4.93
N LEU A 50 11.86 -11.04 -4.76
CA LEU A 50 12.30 -10.45 -3.50
C LEU A 50 11.47 -9.21 -3.11
N LEU A 51 11.08 -8.38 -4.07
CA LEU A 51 10.20 -7.24 -3.82
C LEU A 51 8.79 -7.67 -3.40
N ASP A 52 8.24 -8.70 -4.05
CA ASP A 52 6.94 -9.26 -3.67
C ASP A 52 6.99 -9.88 -2.26
N ASP A 53 8.05 -10.65 -1.95
CA ASP A 53 8.27 -11.23 -0.62
C ASP A 53 8.44 -10.15 0.45
N GLN A 54 9.15 -9.06 0.14
CA GLN A 54 9.28 -7.91 1.04
C GLN A 54 7.92 -7.27 1.31
N ALA A 55 7.11 -7.02 0.27
CA ALA A 55 5.78 -6.46 0.44
C ALA A 55 4.88 -7.37 1.28
N GLU A 56 4.95 -8.68 1.07
CA GLU A 56 4.22 -9.66 1.88
C GLU A 56 4.68 -9.63 3.35
N LEU A 57 6.00 -9.59 3.58
CA LEU A 57 6.57 -9.50 4.92
C LEU A 57 6.17 -8.20 5.62
N GLU A 58 6.19 -7.06 4.93
CA GLU A 58 5.73 -5.79 5.49
C GLU A 58 4.26 -5.85 5.89
N MET A 59 3.41 -6.48 5.07
CA MET A 59 1.99 -6.68 5.42
C MET A 59 1.83 -7.59 6.63
N LYS A 60 2.62 -8.66 6.74
CA LYS A 60 2.63 -9.54 7.93
C LYS A 60 3.11 -8.80 9.17
N VAL A 61 4.17 -8.01 9.06
CA VAL A 61 4.70 -7.19 10.16
C VAL A 61 3.66 -6.16 10.61
N ARG A 62 3.02 -5.44 9.67
CA ARG A 62 1.95 -4.48 9.98
C ARG A 62 0.75 -5.14 10.64
N ARG A 63 0.37 -6.35 10.21
CA ARG A 63 -0.70 -7.12 10.86
C ARG A 63 -0.31 -7.61 12.25
N ALA A 64 0.93 -8.05 12.44
CA ALA A 64 1.43 -8.49 13.74
C ALA A 64 1.62 -7.33 14.72
N SER A 65 2.00 -6.15 14.22
CA SER A 65 2.18 -4.94 15.03
C SER A 65 0.88 -4.13 15.21
N LEU A 66 -0.15 -4.40 14.40
CA LEU A 66 -1.45 -3.71 14.45
C LEU A 66 -2.03 -3.67 15.87
N PRO A 67 -2.13 -4.80 16.61
CA PRO A 67 -2.62 -4.80 17.99
C PRO A 67 -1.78 -3.92 18.92
N GLY A 68 -0.45 -3.99 18.81
CA GLY A 68 0.46 -3.17 19.61
C GLY A 68 0.40 -1.68 19.28
N SER A 69 0.25 -1.35 17.99
CA SER A 69 0.10 0.03 17.52
C SER A 69 -1.24 0.65 17.91
N ILE A 70 -2.32 -0.14 17.88
CA ILE A 70 -3.64 0.28 18.37
C ILE A 70 -3.61 0.50 19.88
N SER A 71 -3.01 -0.42 20.65
CA SER A 71 -2.89 -0.24 22.10
C SER A 71 -2.04 0.97 22.47
N ALA A 72 -0.95 1.24 21.73
CA ALA A 72 -0.12 2.41 21.95
C ALA A 72 -0.85 3.72 21.59
N GLY A 73 -1.61 3.74 20.48
CA GLY A 73 -2.42 4.89 20.09
C GLY A 73 -3.58 5.17 21.05
N ALA A 74 -4.21 4.13 21.59
CA ALA A 74 -5.24 4.26 22.63
C ALA A 74 -4.66 4.86 23.92
N ALA A 75 -3.49 4.38 24.36
CA ALA A 75 -2.80 4.91 25.53
C ALA A 75 -2.42 6.40 25.38
N MET A 76 -2.05 6.85 24.17
CA MET A 76 -1.79 8.28 23.89
C MET A 76 -3.04 9.17 23.98
N LEU A 77 -4.22 8.60 23.77
CA LEU A 77 -5.51 9.28 23.89
C LEU A 77 -6.13 9.12 25.28
N ASP A 78 -5.35 8.62 26.26
CA ASP A 78 -5.78 8.29 27.63
C ASP A 78 -6.96 7.28 27.67
N LEU A 79 -7.08 6.48 26.60
CA LEU A 79 -8.08 5.42 26.47
C LEU A 79 -7.48 4.11 26.98
N SER A 80 -8.17 3.48 27.93
CA SER A 80 -7.83 2.16 28.47
C SER A 80 -8.57 1.04 27.73
N GLY A 81 -8.07 -0.19 27.83
CA GLY A 81 -8.76 -1.37 27.29
C GLY A 81 -10.15 -1.50 27.90
N ALA A 82 -11.17 -1.62 27.05
CA ALA A 82 -12.55 -1.79 27.49
C ALA A 82 -12.69 -3.07 28.33
N THR A 83 -13.18 -2.93 29.56
CA THR A 83 -13.46 -4.07 30.45
C THR A 83 -14.87 -4.58 30.14
N GLY A 84 -15.24 -5.80 30.57
CA GLY A 84 -16.54 -6.41 30.23
C GLY A 84 -17.80 -5.62 30.64
N ALA A 85 -17.65 -4.51 31.39
CA ALA A 85 -18.70 -3.56 31.71
C ALA A 85 -18.89 -2.47 30.63
N ASP A 86 -17.87 -2.22 29.80
CA ASP A 86 -17.84 -1.18 28.76
C ASP A 86 -18.01 -1.77 27.34
N THR A 87 -18.10 -3.10 27.24
CA THR A 87 -18.29 -3.81 25.97
C THR A 87 -19.73 -4.29 25.84
N VAL A 88 -20.32 -4.07 24.66
CA VAL A 88 -21.64 -4.60 24.32
C VAL A 88 -21.49 -5.73 23.32
N THR A 89 -22.06 -6.87 23.65
CA THR A 89 -22.04 -8.03 22.76
C THR A 89 -23.19 -7.94 21.75
N LEU A 90 -22.84 -8.06 20.48
CA LEU A 90 -23.76 -8.04 19.36
C LEU A 90 -23.95 -9.47 18.86
N VAL A 91 -25.18 -9.87 18.60
CA VAL A 91 -25.55 -11.19 18.09
C VAL A 91 -26.12 -11.04 16.70
N GLU A 92 -25.64 -11.85 15.76
CA GLU A 92 -26.21 -11.91 14.42
C GLU A 92 -27.56 -12.65 14.48
N ALA A 93 -28.64 -11.94 14.19
CA ALA A 93 -29.97 -12.51 14.12
C ALA A 93 -30.11 -13.41 12.88
N PRO A 94 -31.06 -14.37 12.87
CA PRO A 94 -31.22 -15.34 11.79
C PRO A 94 -31.52 -14.75 10.40
N ASP A 95 -31.81 -13.45 10.33
CA ASP A 95 -32.06 -12.67 9.12
C ASP A 95 -30.83 -11.89 8.61
N GLY A 96 -29.65 -12.11 9.21
CA GLY A 96 -28.38 -11.47 8.85
C GLY A 96 -28.22 -10.05 9.38
N ARG A 97 -29.12 -9.58 10.27
CA ARG A 97 -28.96 -8.30 10.95
C ARG A 97 -28.17 -8.46 12.25
N ILE A 98 -27.24 -7.55 12.50
CA ILE A 98 -26.51 -7.46 13.76
C ILE A 98 -27.42 -6.75 14.76
N ASP A 99 -27.85 -7.46 15.79
CA ASP A 99 -28.75 -6.95 16.83
C ASP A 99 -28.09 -7.08 18.21
N PHE A 100 -28.52 -6.29 19.19
CA PHE A 100 -27.99 -6.41 20.56
C PHE A 100 -28.43 -7.72 21.20
N LEU A 101 -27.66 -8.25 22.16
CA LEU A 101 -28.13 -9.37 22.98
C LEU A 101 -29.52 -9.07 23.55
N PRO A 102 -30.42 -10.08 23.63
CA PRO A 102 -31.81 -9.87 24.03
C PRO A 102 -31.95 -9.27 25.43
N GLU A 103 -30.97 -9.47 26.31
CA GLU A 103 -30.89 -8.87 27.64
C GLU A 103 -30.59 -7.37 27.57
N VAL A 104 -29.59 -6.96 26.77
CA VAL A 104 -29.23 -5.55 26.54
C VAL A 104 -30.34 -4.81 25.77
N ARG A 105 -30.99 -5.49 24.82
CA ARG A 105 -32.16 -4.96 24.09
C ARG A 105 -33.31 -4.63 25.05
N ARG A 106 -33.61 -5.52 26.01
CA ARG A 106 -34.67 -5.31 27.00
C ARG A 106 -34.35 -4.17 27.96
N GLU A 107 -33.10 -4.03 28.37
CA GLU A 107 -32.68 -2.88 29.19
C GLU A 107 -32.74 -1.56 28.41
N LEU A 108 -32.35 -1.56 27.13
CA LEU A 108 -32.46 -0.40 26.25
C LEU A 108 -33.93 -0.01 26.00
N ASP A 109 -34.81 -0.99 25.77
CA ASP A 109 -36.24 -0.76 25.59
C ASP A 109 -36.90 -0.25 26.88
N ALA A 110 -36.43 -0.69 28.06
CA ALA A 110 -36.87 -0.20 29.37
C ALA A 110 -36.34 1.23 29.67
N LEU A 111 -35.15 1.58 29.20
CA LEU A 111 -34.58 2.93 29.37
C LEU A 111 -35.21 3.95 28.41
N THR A 112 -35.51 3.55 27.17
CA THR A 112 -36.17 4.41 26.17
C THR A 112 -37.62 4.68 26.51
N THR A 113 -38.36 3.68 27.00
CA THR A 113 -39.74 3.85 27.50
C THR A 113 -39.83 4.81 28.69
N ASN A 114 -38.81 4.86 29.55
CA ASN A 114 -38.71 5.83 30.65
C ASN A 114 -38.21 7.22 30.19
N GLY A 115 -37.35 7.29 29.18
CA GLY A 115 -36.84 8.55 28.62
C GLY A 115 -37.91 9.37 27.89
N ASP A 116 -38.86 8.70 27.22
CA ASP A 116 -39.97 9.36 26.52
C ASP A 116 -40.98 9.99 27.50
N ALA A 117 -41.13 9.42 28.71
CA ALA A 117 -41.94 10.03 29.77
C ALA A 117 -41.33 11.33 30.31
N GLN A 118 -40.00 11.49 30.25
CA GLN A 118 -39.30 12.68 30.73
C GLN A 118 -39.16 13.78 29.67
N LYS A 119 -39.20 13.42 28.38
CA LYS A 119 -39.17 14.38 27.25
C LYS A 119 -40.48 15.16 27.07
N SER A 120 -41.60 14.64 27.57
CA SER A 120 -42.92 15.31 27.50
C SER A 120 -43.12 16.48 28.47
N LYS A 121 -42.14 16.79 29.34
CA LYS A 121 -42.24 17.87 30.35
C LYS A 121 -41.29 19.05 30.13
N VAL A 122 -40.61 19.14 28.98
CA VAL A 122 -39.72 20.26 28.65
C VAL A 122 -40.39 21.15 27.61
N ASP A 123 -40.70 22.38 28.02
CA ASP A 123 -41.34 23.46 27.24
C ASP A 123 -40.72 23.67 25.84
N PRO A 124 -41.55 23.90 24.79
CA PRO A 124 -41.06 24.13 23.43
C PRO A 124 -40.71 25.60 23.25
N LYS A 125 -39.55 26.03 23.77
CA LYS A 125 -39.06 27.39 23.51
C LYS A 125 -37.54 27.49 23.46
N ASN A 126 -36.90 26.72 22.59
CA ASN A 126 -35.69 27.18 21.89
C ASN A 126 -35.36 26.33 20.66
N ALA A 127 -36.19 26.41 19.62
CA ALA A 127 -35.79 25.96 18.30
C ALA A 127 -35.05 27.11 17.59
N GLN A 128 -33.72 27.14 17.70
CA GLN A 128 -32.86 27.84 16.74
C GLN A 128 -31.62 26.99 16.44
N PRO A 129 -31.44 26.53 15.19
CA PRO A 129 -30.20 25.89 14.77
C PRO A 129 -29.18 26.99 14.41
N SER A 130 -28.10 27.08 15.19
CA SER A 130 -26.95 27.91 14.84
C SER A 130 -26.12 27.19 13.77
N VAL A 131 -26.46 27.44 12.50
CA VAL A 131 -25.62 27.07 11.35
C VAL A 131 -24.59 28.17 11.17
N ARG A 132 -23.39 28.01 11.75
CA ARG A 132 -22.24 28.85 11.42
C ARG A 132 -21.36 28.12 10.43
N GLY A 133 -21.59 28.40 9.15
CA GLY A 133 -20.66 28.06 8.08
C GLY A 133 -19.32 28.75 8.30
N ALA A 134 -18.24 27.97 8.31
CA ALA A 134 -16.88 28.45 8.15
C ALA A 134 -16.42 28.10 6.73
N GLY A 135 -16.79 28.96 5.79
CA GLY A 135 -16.24 29.01 4.45
C GLY A 135 -15.51 30.33 4.25
N ALA A 136 -14.40 30.26 3.52
CA ALA A 136 -13.57 31.33 2.96
C ALA A 136 -12.39 31.82 3.81
N GLY A 137 -11.19 31.66 3.22
CA GLY A 137 -9.95 32.29 3.66
C GLY A 137 -8.75 31.82 2.85
N GLY A 138 -8.75 32.10 1.55
CA GLY A 138 -7.63 31.77 0.65
C GLY A 138 -6.33 32.46 1.04
N ARG A 139 -5.21 31.85 0.65
CA ARG A 139 -3.90 32.48 0.54
C ARG A 139 -3.19 31.94 -0.70
N SER A 140 -3.00 32.90 -1.61
CA SER A 140 -1.95 33.06 -2.62
C SER A 140 -0.67 32.28 -2.40
#